data_AF-A0A2S9J4A6-F1
#
_entry.id   AF-A0A2S9J4A6-F1
#
_cell.length_a   1.000
_cell.length_b   1.000
_cell.length_c   1.000
_cell.angle_alpha   90.00
_cell.angle_beta   90.00
_cell.angle_gamma   90.00
#
_symmetry.space_group_name_H-M   'P 1'
#
loop_
_entity.id
_entity.type
_entity.pdbx_description
1 polymer ?
#
loop_
_entity_poly.entity_id
_entity_poly.type
_entity_poly.pdbx_seq_one_letter_code
_entity_poly.pdbx_strand_id
1 'polypeptide(L)'
;MLHVTCVIIEHDNKFLICQRSASMKLPLKWEFPLRLYPFLCKWTGGLLAIAEHAQAIWVDKSELQGYDWAEADLPIVRELLDIR
;
A
#
# COMPACT_ATOMS: atom_id res chain seq x y z
N MET A 1 20.00 -7.88 1.72
CA MET A 1 18.88 -7.11 2.29
C MET A 1 18.36 -6.18 1.22
N LEU A 2 17.09 -6.30 0.86
CA LEU A 2 16.47 -5.46 -0.19
C LEU A 2 15.87 -4.21 0.45
N HIS A 3 16.11 -3.05 -0.13
CA HIS A 3 15.50 -1.80 0.33
C HIS A 3 14.38 -1.46 -0.63
N VAL A 4 13.18 -1.26 -0.09
CA VAL A 4 11.97 -1.01 -0.88
C VAL A 4 11.33 0.25 -0.34
N THR A 5 10.98 1.17 -1.22
CA THR A 5 10.21 2.37 -0.88
C THR A 5 8.77 2.17 -1.33
N CYS A 6 7.80 2.48 -0.47
CA CYS A 6 6.40 2.51 -0.85
C CYS A 6 5.80 3.89 -0.55
N VAL A 7 4.78 4.25 -1.33
CA VAL A 7 4.02 5.48 -1.13
C VAL A 7 2.64 5.12 -0.61
N ILE A 8 2.19 5.87 0.40
CA ILE A 8 0.83 5.84 0.91
C ILE A 8 0.23 7.17 0.50
N ILE A 9 -0.80 7.14 -0.33
CA ILE A 9 -1.45 8.35 -0.84
C ILE A 9 -2.75 8.55 -0.08
N GLU A 10 -2.89 9.71 0.55
CA GLU A 10 -4.09 10.17 1.25
C GLU A 10 -4.78 11.27 0.45
N HIS A 11 -6.11 11.20 0.37
CA HIS A 11 -6.96 12.22 -0.21
C HIS A 11 -8.34 12.16 0.44
N ASP A 12 -8.81 13.30 0.95
CA ASP A 12 -10.13 13.43 1.59
C ASP A 12 -10.40 12.33 2.63
N ASN A 13 -9.42 12.04 3.49
CA ASN A 13 -9.46 11.02 4.55
C ASN A 13 -9.59 9.57 4.03
N LYS A 14 -9.34 9.36 2.74
CA LYS A 14 -9.25 8.06 2.09
C LYS A 14 -7.81 7.76 1.73
N PHE A 15 -7.47 6.48 1.76
CA PHE A 15 -6.18 5.99 1.34
C PHE A 15 -6.32 5.27 0.00
N LEU A 16 -5.38 5.52 -0.91
CA LEU A 16 -5.25 4.73 -2.12
C LEU A 16 -4.55 3.42 -1.79
N ILE A 17 -5.24 2.30 -1.95
CA ILE A 17 -4.68 0.97 -1.77
C ILE A 17 -4.58 0.27 -3.11
N CYS A 18 -3.54 -0.56 -3.28
CA CYS A 18 -3.25 -1.24 -4.53
C CYS A 18 -3.19 -2.75 -4.32
N GLN A 19 -3.76 -3.52 -5.25
CA GLN A 19 -3.62 -4.97 -5.27
C GLN A 19 -2.58 -5.36 -6.31
N ARG A 20 -1.60 -6.17 -5.89
CA ARG A 20 -0.61 -6.74 -6.83
C ARG A 20 -1.30 -7.72 -7.78
N SER A 21 -0.89 -7.70 -9.06
CA SER A 21 -1.35 -8.72 -10.02
C SER A 21 -0.75 -10.09 -9.71
N ALA A 22 -1.55 -11.14 -9.88
CA ALA A 22 -1.10 -12.54 -9.75
C ALA A 22 0.01 -12.92 -10.76
N SER A 23 0.13 -12.17 -11.86
CA SER A 23 1.14 -12.38 -12.90
C SER A 23 2.48 -11.65 -12.67
N MET A 24 2.62 -10.89 -11.58
CA MET A 24 3.85 -10.15 -11.26
C MET A 24 4.99 -11.11 -10.83
N LYS A 25 6.26 -10.77 -11.15
CA LYS A 25 7.43 -11.57 -10.73
C LYS A 25 7.45 -11.79 -9.21
N LEU A 26 7.78 -13.03 -8.80
CA LEU A 26 7.83 -13.49 -7.41
C LEU A 26 6.48 -13.45 -6.65
N PRO A 27 5.38 -13.98 -7.22
CA PRO A 27 4.18 -14.19 -6.41
C PRO A 27 4.51 -15.29 -5.38
N LEU A 28 4.14 -15.07 -4.12
CA LEU A 28 4.22 -16.08 -3.05
C LEU A 28 5.64 -16.55 -2.65
N LYS A 29 6.71 -15.80 -3.01
CA LYS A 29 8.05 -16.08 -2.47
C LYS A 29 8.19 -15.45 -1.08
N TRP A 30 7.97 -16.27 -0.05
CA TRP A 30 8.30 -15.98 1.34
C TRP A 30 9.76 -15.48 1.50
N GLU A 31 9.88 -14.40 2.28
CA GLU A 31 11.06 -14.01 3.07
C GLU A 31 12.40 -13.79 2.35
N PHE A 32 12.49 -12.72 1.56
CA PHE A 32 13.76 -11.98 1.51
C PHE A 32 13.77 -10.95 2.63
N PRO A 33 14.84 -10.83 3.44
CA PRO A 33 14.95 -9.76 4.40
C PRO A 33 14.93 -8.43 3.64
N LEU A 34 13.80 -7.74 3.73
CA LEU A 34 13.59 -6.44 3.14
C LEU A 34 13.40 -5.39 4.23
N ARG A 35 13.79 -4.16 3.92
CA ARG A 35 13.47 -2.99 4.71
C ARG A 35 12.57 -2.10 3.86
N LEU A 36 11.34 -1.94 4.33
CA LEU A 36 10.31 -1.12 3.71
C LEU A 36 10.37 0.30 4.29
N TYR A 37 10.34 1.30 3.42
CA TYR A 37 10.35 2.71 3.79
C TYR A 37 9.04 3.36 3.28
N PRO A 38 8.01 3.48 4.14
CA PRO A 38 6.75 4.11 3.76
C PRO A 38 6.86 5.64 3.76
N PHE A 39 6.28 6.27 2.74
CA PHE A 39 6.11 7.71 2.68
C PHE A 39 4.63 8.06 2.59
N LEU A 40 4.11 8.74 3.61
CA LEU A 40 2.76 9.28 3.59
C LEU A 40 2.75 10.59 2.77
N CYS A 41 1.90 10.63 1.76
CA CYS A 41 1.78 11.74 0.81
C CYS A 41 0.32 12.16 0.69
N LYS A 42 0.08 13.46 0.52
CA LYS A 42 -1.24 13.98 0.14
C LYS A 42 -1.36 14.08 -1.37
N TRP A 43 -2.47 13.61 -1.92
CA TRP A 43 -2.76 13.80 -3.33
C TRP A 43 -3.16 15.25 -3.61
N THR A 44 -2.44 15.91 -4.52
CA THR A 44 -2.69 17.31 -4.91
C THR A 44 -3.35 17.45 -6.28
N GLY A 45 -3.54 16.35 -7.01
CA GLY A 45 -4.16 16.32 -8.34
C GLY A 45 -3.28 15.67 -9.40
N GLY A 46 -3.89 15.39 -10.57
CA GLY A 46 -3.25 14.68 -11.68
C GLY A 46 -4.02 13.44 -12.13
N LEU A 47 -3.43 12.64 -13.01
CA LEU A 47 -3.99 11.36 -13.46
C LEU A 47 -3.24 10.20 -12.80
N LEU A 48 -3.97 9.31 -12.15
CA LEU A 48 -3.43 8.05 -11.64
C LEU A 48 -3.62 6.97 -12.71
N ALA A 49 -2.50 6.46 -13.24
CA ALA A 49 -2.51 5.33 -14.17
C ALA A 49 -2.03 4.07 -13.46
N ILE A 50 -2.77 2.97 -13.62
CA ILE A 50 -2.40 1.67 -13.08
C ILE A 50 -1.47 0.99 -14.09
N ALA A 51 -0.17 0.98 -13.81
CA ALA A 51 0.82 0.36 -14.71
C ALA A 51 1.08 -1.13 -14.40
N GLU A 52 1.21 -1.48 -13.11
CA GLU A 52 1.69 -2.81 -12.68
C GLU A 52 0.74 -3.54 -11.72
N HIS A 53 -0.25 -2.84 -11.18
CA HIS A 53 -1.19 -3.40 -10.21
C HIS A 53 -2.43 -3.94 -10.91
N ALA A 54 -3.10 -4.92 -10.29
CA ALA A 54 -4.38 -5.41 -10.81
C ALA A 54 -5.50 -4.38 -10.59
N GLN A 55 -5.47 -3.68 -9.46
CA GLN A 55 -6.42 -2.63 -9.13
C GLN A 55 -5.80 -1.62 -8.16
N ALA A 56 -6.35 -0.41 -8.18
CA ALA A 56 -6.11 0.63 -7.20
C ALA A 56 -7.44 1.29 -6.85
N ILE A 57 -7.77 1.35 -5.56
CA ILE A 57 -9.05 1.85 -5.06
C ILE A 57 -8.84 2.80 -3.89
N TRP A 58 -9.72 3.79 -3.77
CA TRP A 58 -9.79 4.68 -2.61
C TRP A 58 -10.65 4.04 -1.54
N VAL A 59 -10.12 3.96 -0.32
CA VAL A 59 -10.73 3.25 0.79
C VAL A 59 -10.73 4.13 2.02
N ASP A 60 -11.84 4.14 2.75
CA ASP A 60 -11.93 4.88 4.00
C ASP A 60 -11.03 4.25 5.07
N LYS A 61 -10.43 5.09 5.92
CA LYS A 61 -9.52 4.64 6.98
C LYS A 61 -10.09 3.49 7.83
N SER A 62 -11.38 3.52 8.14
CA SER A 62 -12.08 2.49 8.93
C SER A 62 -12.15 1.13 8.23
N GLU A 63 -12.08 1.11 6.90
CA GLU A 63 -12.22 -0.11 6.10
C GLU A 63 -10.87 -0.83 5.91
N LEU A 64 -9.74 -0.16 6.19
CA LEU A 64 -8.40 -0.74 5.98
C LEU A 64 -8.19 -2.07 6.71
N GLN A 65 -8.80 -2.27 7.88
CA GLN A 65 -8.71 -3.52 8.63
C GLN A 65 -9.39 -4.72 7.95
N GLY A 66 -10.30 -4.48 7.00
CA GLY A 66 -11.07 -5.52 6.31
C GLY A 66 -10.35 -6.18 5.13
N TYR A 67 -9.16 -5.70 4.75
CA TYR A 67 -8.42 -6.19 3.59
C TYR A 67 -7.34 -7.22 3.97
N ASP A 68 -7.04 -8.12 3.04
CA ASP A 68 -5.97 -9.12 3.13
C ASP A 68 -4.61 -8.49 2.75
N TRP A 69 -3.95 -7.90 3.74
CA TRP A 69 -2.66 -7.24 3.56
C TRP A 69 -1.49 -8.22 3.54
N ALA A 70 -0.44 -7.88 2.78
CA ALA A 70 0.81 -8.60 2.93
C ALA A 70 1.38 -8.37 4.34
N GLU A 71 2.03 -9.39 4.93
CA GLU A 71 2.55 -9.31 6.29
C GLU A 71 3.53 -8.14 6.50
N ALA A 72 4.29 -7.78 5.47
CA ALA A 72 5.20 -6.64 5.48
C ALA A 72 4.49 -5.28 5.63
N ASP A 73 3.22 -5.19 5.23
CA ASP A 73 2.42 -3.97 5.26
C ASP A 73 1.60 -3.84 6.57
N LEU A 74 1.39 -4.94 7.31
CA LEU A 74 0.62 -4.91 8.57
C LEU A 74 1.10 -3.86 9.59
N PRO A 75 2.42 -3.64 9.81
CA PRO A 75 2.89 -2.58 10.71
C PRO A 75 2.48 -1.18 10.23
N ILE A 76 2.53 -0.95 8.92
CA ILE A 76 2.16 0.33 8.30
C ILE A 76 0.66 0.58 8.46
N VAL A 77 -0.18 -0.43 8.17
CA VAL A 77 -1.64 -0.31 8.30
C VAL A 77 -2.03 0.04 9.73
N ARG A 78 -1.38 -0.58 10.73
CA ARG A 78 -1.61 -0.25 12.14
C ARG A 78 -1.24 1.20 12.45
N GLU A 79 -0.09 1.67 11.97
CA GLU A 79 0.32 3.06 12.16
C GLU A 79 -0.66 4.04 11.50
N LEU A 80 -1.12 3.75 10.28
CA LEU A 80 -2.14 4.57 9.60
C LEU A 80 -3.45 4.67 10.40
N LEU A 81 -3.86 3.59 11.06
CA LEU A 81 -5.05 3.57 11.90
C LEU A 81 -4.91 4.47 13.14
N ASP A 82 -3.70 4.63 13.66
CA ASP A 82 -3.40 5.43 14.85
C ASP A 82 -3.12 6.92 14.55
N ILE A 83 -2.76 7.27 13.30
CA ILE A 83 -2.51 8.66 12.90
C ILE A 83 -3.79 9.49 13.05
N ARG A 84 -3.74 10.55 13.86
CA ARG A 84 -4.88 11.45 14.13
C ARG A 84 -5.19 12.39 12.98
#